data_AF-A0A329UT23-F1
#
_entry.id   AF-A0A329UT23-F1
#
_cell.length_a   1.000
_cell.length_b   1.000
_cell.length_c   1.000
_cell.angle_alpha   90.00
_cell.angle_beta   90.00
_cell.angle_gamma   90.00
#
_symmetry.space_group_name_H-M   'P 1'
#
loop_
_entity.id
_entity.type
_entity.pdbx_description
1 polymer ?
#
loop_
_entity_poly.entity_id
_entity_poly.type
_entity_poly.pdbx_seq_one_letter_code
_entity_poly.pdbx_strand_id
1 'polypeptide(L)'
;MNLRQFIKGHWSALIGGCLVLLLEVIQETGYVMNNDEKHFEHNDADCFNVRVPLPGAPGRIFHVGLVLNQVEEWAKQHPQEKVIVCILECRIGPLLIPHAKKLHKLGAKVYCNPDGLEWKRSKWSAPAKAFLRYCEKCLVENSDLAICDSVNIEKYIKDTYGSRVKDMKVTYRWCKDAKL
;
A
#
# COMPACT_ATOMS: atom_id res chain seq x y z
N MET A 1 -1.66 16.83 -6.58
CA MET A 1 -1.67 16.07 -5.31
C MET A 1 -1.52 14.59 -5.64
N ASN A 2 -0.43 13.94 -5.19
CA ASN A 2 -0.22 12.50 -5.37
C ASN A 2 -0.93 11.72 -4.24
N LEU A 3 -1.07 10.40 -4.34
CA LEU A 3 -1.86 9.62 -3.38
C LEU A 3 -1.29 9.73 -1.95
N ARG A 4 0.03 9.74 -1.80
CA ARG A 4 0.69 9.91 -0.50
C ARG A 4 0.40 11.28 0.11
N GLN A 5 0.46 12.36 -0.67
CA GLN A 5 0.12 13.72 -0.22
C GLN A 5 -1.37 13.88 0.09
N PHE A 6 -2.22 13.24 -0.72
CA PHE A 6 -3.67 13.23 -0.48
C PHE A 6 -3.97 12.55 0.85
N ILE A 7 -3.43 11.35 1.04
CA ILE A 7 -3.65 10.62 2.27
C ILE A 7 -3.07 11.45 3.43
N LYS A 8 -1.81 11.91 3.35
CA LYS A 8 -1.18 12.87 4.29
C LYS A 8 -2.05 14.06 4.71
N GLY A 9 -2.95 14.55 3.84
CA GLY A 9 -3.85 15.67 4.13
C GLY A 9 -5.31 15.30 4.43
N HIS A 10 -5.75 14.06 4.21
CA HIS A 10 -7.18 13.66 4.23
C HIS A 10 -7.45 12.31 4.92
N TRP A 11 -6.56 11.86 5.82
CA TRP A 11 -6.68 10.58 6.54
C TRP A 11 -8.00 10.38 7.30
N SER A 12 -8.76 11.44 7.62
CA SER A 12 -9.96 11.43 8.46
C SER A 12 -11.24 10.96 7.81
N ALA A 13 -11.24 10.65 6.52
CA ALA A 13 -12.46 10.20 5.89
C ALA A 13 -12.61 8.68 5.99
N LEU A 14 -13.46 8.24 6.94
CA LEU A 14 -14.25 7.02 6.77
C LEU A 14 -14.93 7.09 5.40
N ILE A 15 -14.30 6.50 4.37
CA ILE A 15 -14.85 6.46 3.01
C ILE A 15 -16.11 5.59 3.08
N GLY A 16 -17.26 6.23 3.30
CA GLY A 16 -18.59 5.61 3.28
C GLY A 16 -18.78 4.43 4.25
N GLY A 17 -18.21 4.50 5.47
CA GLY A 17 -18.33 3.43 6.48
C GLY A 17 -17.46 2.20 6.21
N CYS A 18 -16.38 2.34 5.43
CA CYS A 18 -15.35 1.31 5.27
C CYS A 18 -14.13 1.68 6.12
N LEU A 19 -13.58 0.73 6.87
CA LEU A 19 -12.30 0.93 7.55
C LEU A 19 -11.17 0.80 6.53
N VAL A 20 -10.39 1.87 6.37
CA VAL A 20 -9.22 1.91 5.51
C VAL A 20 -7.97 1.71 6.36
N LEU A 21 -7.33 0.54 6.26
CA LEU A 21 -6.05 0.28 6.90
C LEU A 21 -4.95 0.68 5.91
N LEU A 22 -4.33 1.83 6.15
CA LEU A 22 -3.26 2.32 5.30
C LEU A 22 -1.89 1.88 5.83
N LEU A 23 -1.12 1.27 4.94
CA LEU A 23 0.26 0.90 5.19
C LEU A 23 1.18 2.00 4.66
N GLU A 24 1.38 3.07 5.45
CA GLU A 24 2.49 4.01 5.23
C GLU A 24 3.73 3.52 5.98
N VAL A 25 4.71 3.00 5.23
CA VAL A 25 6.07 2.82 5.75
C VAL A 25 6.78 4.16 5.64
N ILE A 26 6.95 4.86 6.75
CA ILE A 26 7.71 6.12 6.81
C ILE A 26 9.16 5.84 6.36
N GLN A 27 9.50 6.32 5.16
CA GLN A 27 10.87 6.47 4.69
C GLN A 27 11.07 7.84 4.04
N GLU A 28 11.01 8.89 4.83
CA GLU A 28 11.66 10.15 4.46
C GLU A 28 12.61 10.53 5.59
N THR A 29 13.91 10.42 5.28
CA THR A 29 15.04 11.11 5.93
C THR A 29 15.04 11.13 7.47
N GLY A 30 15.83 10.23 8.06
CA GLY A 30 16.13 10.24 9.49
C GLY A 30 15.41 9.13 10.24
N TYR A 31 16.14 8.46 11.10
CA TYR A 31 15.61 7.48 12.03
C TYR A 31 14.42 8.05 12.79
N VAL A 32 13.22 7.50 12.58
CA VAL A 32 12.17 7.52 13.60
C VAL A 32 11.91 6.07 13.99
N MET A 33 12.82 5.56 14.82
CA MET A 33 12.63 4.33 15.58
C MET A 33 11.69 4.67 16.74
N ASN A 34 10.39 4.75 16.49
CA ASN A 34 9.45 4.71 17.61
C ASN A 34 9.23 3.23 17.94
N ASN A 35 9.91 2.75 18.99
CA ASN A 35 9.94 1.34 19.40
C ASN A 35 8.67 0.91 20.16
N ASP A 36 7.69 1.80 20.29
CA ASP A 36 6.48 1.55 21.06
C ASP A 36 5.34 1.13 20.12
N GLU A 37 4.85 -0.10 20.29
CA GLU A 37 3.59 -0.58 19.72
C GLU A 37 2.43 0.17 20.40
N LYS A 38 2.16 1.38 19.92
CA LYS A 38 1.10 2.26 20.41
C LYS A 38 0.09 2.49 19.31
N HIS A 39 -1.18 2.30 19.67
CA HIS A 39 -2.29 2.90 18.95
C HIS A 39 -2.31 4.40 19.25
N PHE A 40 -2.56 5.21 18.24
CA PHE A 40 -2.75 6.64 18.38
C PHE A 40 -3.75 7.11 17.33
N GLU A 41 -4.52 8.14 17.66
CA GLU A 41 -5.43 8.76 16.71
C GLU A 41 -4.68 9.87 15.95
N HIS A 42 -4.81 9.90 14.63
CA HIS A 42 -4.29 10.98 13.79
C HIS A 42 -5.28 11.30 12.67
N ASN A 43 -5.82 12.52 12.68
CA ASN A 43 -6.91 12.93 11.79
C ASN A 43 -8.03 11.87 11.79
N ASP A 44 -8.66 11.60 12.93
CA ASP A 44 -9.79 10.65 13.07
C ASP A 44 -9.49 9.19 12.62
N ALA A 45 -8.24 8.86 12.27
CA ALA A 45 -7.81 7.52 11.93
C ALA A 45 -7.11 6.86 13.12
N ASP A 46 -7.55 5.66 13.47
CA ASP A 46 -6.82 4.78 14.39
C ASP A 46 -5.56 4.26 13.70
N CYS A 47 -4.42 4.77 14.15
CA CYS A 47 -3.11 4.44 13.64
C CYS A 47 -2.39 3.54 14.64
N PHE A 48 -1.61 2.59 14.14
CA PHE A 48 -0.77 1.75 14.99
C PHE A 48 0.63 1.63 14.39
N ASN A 49 1.62 1.57 15.29
CA ASN A 49 3.01 1.33 14.91
C ASN A 49 3.36 -0.15 15.04
N VAL A 50 4.07 -0.67 14.05
CA VAL A 50 4.67 -2.01 14.10
C VAL A 50 6.18 -1.86 14.20
N ARG A 51 6.80 -2.60 15.10
CA ARG A 51 8.25 -2.53 15.27
C ARG A 51 8.97 -3.14 14.06
N VAL A 52 9.97 -2.43 13.55
CA VAL A 52 10.86 -2.97 12.51
C VAL A 52 11.81 -3.98 13.18
N PRO A 53 11.82 -5.26 12.77
CA PRO A 53 12.53 -6.31 13.49
C PRO A 53 14.06 -6.23 13.34
N LEU A 54 14.54 -5.61 12.26
CA LEU A 54 15.95 -5.52 11.91
C LEU A 54 16.27 -4.16 11.24
N PRO A 55 17.49 -3.64 11.36
CA PRO A 55 17.89 -2.47 10.61
C PRO A 55 18.02 -2.78 9.10
N GLY A 56 17.90 -1.75 8.27
CA GLY A 56 18.20 -1.84 6.83
C GLY A 56 17.07 -2.39 5.95
N ALA A 57 17.41 -2.73 4.71
CA ALA A 57 16.43 -3.13 3.69
C ALA A 57 15.68 -4.44 4.01
N PRO A 58 16.33 -5.50 4.53
CA PRO A 58 15.62 -6.72 4.90
C PRO A 58 14.58 -6.48 5.99
N GLY A 59 14.94 -5.70 7.02
CA GLY A 59 14.01 -5.35 8.10
C GLY A 59 12.77 -4.62 7.61
N ARG A 60 12.90 -3.74 6.61
CA ARG A 60 11.75 -3.07 5.99
C ARG A 60 10.84 -4.01 5.22
N ILE A 61 11.39 -5.02 4.55
CA ILE A 61 10.59 -6.03 3.84
C ILE A 61 9.81 -6.87 4.86
N PHE A 62 10.46 -7.33 5.93
CA PHE A 62 9.81 -8.09 7.00
C PHE A 62 8.77 -7.26 7.75
N HIS A 63 9.04 -5.97 7.95
CA HIS A 63 8.11 -5.05 8.58
C HIS A 63 6.76 -5.01 7.84
N VAL A 64 6.74 -4.91 6.50
CA VAL A 64 5.45 -4.94 5.77
C VAL A 64 4.69 -6.25 5.98
N GLY A 65 5.40 -7.39 6.03
CA GLY A 65 4.78 -8.68 6.36
C GLY A 65 4.19 -8.74 7.77
N LEU A 66 4.87 -8.15 8.76
CA LEU A 66 4.36 -8.04 10.13
C LEU A 66 3.10 -7.17 10.19
N VAL A 67 3.10 -6.02 9.51
CA VAL A 67 1.93 -5.14 9.51
C VAL A 67 0.76 -5.83 8.80
N LEU A 68 0.99 -6.54 7.69
CA LEU A 68 -0.06 -7.31 7.02
C LEU A 68 -0.62 -8.43 7.89
N ASN A 69 0.19 -9.10 8.71
CA ASN A 69 -0.32 -10.07 9.69
C ASN A 69 -1.25 -9.40 10.72
N GLN A 70 -0.90 -8.22 11.23
CA GLN A 70 -1.75 -7.50 12.18
C GLN A 70 -3.07 -7.05 11.54
N VAL A 71 -3.02 -6.57 10.30
CA VAL A 71 -4.20 -6.23 9.50
C VAL A 71 -5.08 -7.47 9.26
N GLU A 72 -4.48 -8.62 8.95
CA GLU A 72 -5.19 -9.89 8.81
C GLU A 72 -5.91 -10.32 10.09
N GLU A 73 -5.22 -10.24 11.24
CA GLU A 73 -5.83 -10.59 12.54
C GLU A 73 -6.95 -9.62 12.92
N TRP A 74 -6.75 -8.32 12.69
CA TRP A 74 -7.78 -7.32 12.93
C TRP A 74 -9.02 -7.58 12.06
N ALA A 75 -8.84 -7.85 10.76
CA ALA A 75 -9.94 -8.13 9.84
C ALA A 75 -10.71 -9.42 10.22
N LYS A 76 -10.03 -10.44 10.76
CA LYS A 76 -10.69 -11.65 11.28
C LYS A 76 -11.57 -11.36 12.48
N GLN A 77 -11.14 -10.45 13.37
CA GLN A 77 -11.88 -10.09 14.58
C GLN A 77 -13.11 -9.22 14.28
N HIS A 78 -13.15 -8.58 13.10
CA HIS A 78 -14.20 -7.66 12.70
C HIS A 78 -14.87 -8.10 11.38
N PRO A 79 -15.51 -9.29 11.33
CA PRO A 79 -16.04 -9.84 10.08
C PRO A 79 -17.21 -9.04 9.48
N GLN A 80 -17.80 -8.13 10.25
CA GLN A 80 -18.90 -7.27 9.80
C GLN A 80 -18.40 -6.00 9.08
N GLU A 81 -17.12 -5.67 9.27
CA GLU A 81 -16.52 -4.45 8.77
C GLU A 81 -16.09 -4.60 7.32
N LYS A 82 -16.31 -3.55 6.54
CA LYS A 82 -15.78 -3.48 5.17
C LYS A 82 -14.34 -2.98 5.24
N VAL A 83 -13.40 -3.89 5.03
CA VAL A 83 -11.97 -3.58 5.12
C VAL A 83 -11.37 -3.28 3.75
N ILE A 84 -10.71 -2.14 3.64
CA ILE A 84 -9.87 -1.79 2.48
C ILE A 84 -8.43 -1.63 2.98
N VAL A 85 -7.52 -2.42 2.42
CA VAL A 85 -6.09 -2.36 2.72
C VAL A 85 -5.38 -1.62 1.59
N CYS A 86 -4.79 -0.47 1.91
CA CYS A 86 -4.11 0.37 0.93
C CYS A 86 -2.58 0.26 1.12
N ILE A 87 -1.87 -0.20 0.08
CA ILE A 87 -0.41 -0.38 0.08
C ILE A 87 0.24 0.68 -0.80
N LEU A 88 1.05 1.57 -0.20
CA LEU A 88 1.62 2.70 -0.93
C LEU A 88 3.01 2.46 -1.53
N GLU A 89 3.65 1.32 -1.27
CA GLU A 89 5.03 1.06 -1.71
C GLU A 89 5.18 -0.27 -2.45
N CYS A 90 6.01 -0.27 -3.49
CA CYS A 90 6.25 -1.42 -4.35
C CYS A 90 7.19 -2.49 -3.77
N ARG A 91 7.71 -2.39 -2.54
CA ARG A 91 8.90 -3.17 -2.13
C ARG A 91 8.63 -4.53 -1.48
N ILE A 92 7.40 -4.81 -1.07
CA ILE A 92 7.04 -6.11 -0.48
C ILE A 92 7.19 -7.26 -1.48
N GLY A 93 6.97 -6.99 -2.76
CA GLY A 93 7.09 -7.94 -3.84
C GLY A 93 6.32 -9.25 -3.62
N PRO A 94 6.94 -10.43 -3.83
CA PRO A 94 6.22 -11.70 -3.81
C PRO A 94 5.66 -12.06 -2.44
N LEU A 95 6.16 -11.47 -1.35
CA LEU A 95 5.61 -11.68 -0.01
C LEU A 95 4.16 -11.19 0.10
N LEU A 96 3.73 -10.23 -0.74
CA LEU A 96 2.36 -9.76 -0.75
C LEU A 96 1.37 -10.84 -1.20
N ILE A 97 1.77 -11.75 -2.08
CA ILE A 97 0.88 -12.72 -2.72
C ILE A 97 0.08 -13.55 -1.68
N PRO A 98 0.71 -14.21 -0.69
CA PRO A 98 -0.04 -14.94 0.34
C PRO A 98 -0.93 -14.03 1.19
N HIS A 99 -0.47 -12.83 1.54
CA HIS A 99 -1.25 -11.88 2.34
C HIS A 99 -2.49 -11.38 1.59
N ALA A 100 -2.34 -10.94 0.35
CA ALA A 100 -3.44 -10.52 -0.50
C ALA A 100 -4.48 -11.65 -0.66
N LYS A 101 -4.04 -12.90 -0.86
CA LYS A 101 -4.95 -14.06 -0.90
C LYS A 101 -5.74 -14.24 0.40
N LYS A 102 -5.11 -14.08 1.56
CA LYS A 102 -5.79 -14.20 2.85
C LYS A 102 -6.77 -13.04 3.07
N LEU A 103 -6.35 -11.80 2.80
CA LEU A 103 -7.21 -10.62 2.90
C LEU A 103 -8.45 -10.74 2.02
N HIS A 104 -8.29 -11.18 0.76
CA HIS A 104 -9.44 -11.43 -0.12
C HIS A 104 -10.38 -12.52 0.44
N LYS A 105 -9.86 -13.58 1.08
CA LYS A 105 -10.69 -14.60 1.74
C LYS A 105 -11.49 -14.05 2.92
N LEU A 106 -10.97 -13.01 3.59
CA LEU A 106 -11.66 -12.29 4.66
C LEU A 106 -12.65 -11.24 4.14
N GLY A 107 -12.85 -11.14 2.82
CA GLY A 107 -13.73 -10.15 2.21
C GLY A 107 -13.10 -8.75 2.09
N ALA A 108 -11.86 -8.57 2.51
CA ALA A 108 -11.14 -7.32 2.39
C ALA A 108 -10.77 -7.02 0.93
N LYS A 109 -10.70 -5.73 0.59
CA LYS A 109 -10.17 -5.25 -0.69
C LYS A 109 -8.73 -4.79 -0.55
N VAL A 110 -7.89 -5.04 -1.55
CA VAL A 110 -6.50 -4.60 -1.55
C VAL A 110 -6.30 -3.53 -2.63
N TYR A 111 -5.97 -2.31 -2.24
CA TYR A 111 -5.62 -1.23 -3.17
C TYR A 111 -4.12 -0.97 -3.10
N CYS A 112 -3.54 -0.50 -4.20
CA CYS A 112 -2.13 -0.14 -4.22
C CYS A 112 -1.88 1.21 -4.90
N ASN A 113 -0.83 1.90 -4.46
CA ASN A 113 -0.10 2.82 -5.32
C ASN A 113 1.12 2.06 -5.85
N PRO A 114 1.20 1.79 -7.17
CA PRO A 114 2.32 1.05 -7.72
C PRO A 114 3.67 1.80 -7.63
N ASP A 115 3.72 3.06 -7.21
CA ASP A 115 4.91 3.96 -7.19
C ASP A 115 5.45 4.25 -8.62
N GLY A 116 5.18 3.35 -9.59
CA GLY A 116 5.44 3.47 -11.01
C GLY A 116 6.89 3.19 -11.39
N LEU A 117 7.42 4.06 -12.25
CA LEU A 117 8.75 3.96 -12.85
C LEU A 117 9.93 4.09 -11.86
N GLU A 118 9.76 3.77 -10.57
CA GLU A 118 10.81 3.81 -9.55
C GLU A 118 12.02 2.95 -9.96
N TRP A 119 11.77 1.79 -10.58
CA TRP A 119 12.82 0.94 -11.13
C TRP A 119 13.63 1.61 -12.27
N LYS A 120 13.11 2.65 -12.94
CA LYS A 120 13.84 3.36 -13.99
C LYS A 120 14.84 4.37 -13.43
N ARG A 121 14.81 4.68 -12.12
CA ARG A 121 15.72 5.67 -11.54
C ARG A 121 17.19 5.27 -11.68
N SER A 122 18.05 6.26 -11.90
CA SER A 122 19.50 6.09 -12.12
C SER A 122 20.25 5.54 -10.89
N LYS A 123 19.73 5.78 -9.68
CA LYS A 123 20.33 5.31 -8.42
C LYS A 123 20.31 3.79 -8.25
N TRP A 124 19.53 3.06 -9.04
CA TRP A 124 19.37 1.61 -8.92
C TRP A 124 20.32 0.85 -9.85
N SER A 125 21.01 -0.15 -9.30
CA SER A 125 21.77 -1.12 -10.09
C SER A 125 20.85 -2.02 -10.92
N ALA A 126 21.36 -2.65 -11.99
CA ALA A 126 20.54 -3.51 -12.85
C ALA A 126 19.77 -4.61 -12.08
N PRO A 127 20.37 -5.31 -11.09
CA PRO A 127 19.63 -6.24 -10.24
C PRO A 127 18.53 -5.58 -9.41
N ALA A 128 18.80 -4.39 -8.83
CA ALA A 128 17.80 -3.66 -8.07
C ALA A 128 16.62 -3.21 -8.95
N LYS A 129 16.89 -2.79 -10.20
CA LYS A 129 15.83 -2.47 -11.18
C LYS A 129 14.97 -3.69 -11.48
N ALA A 130 15.58 -4.84 -11.73
CA ALA A 130 14.85 -6.09 -12.01
C ALA A 130 13.97 -6.49 -10.82
N PHE A 131 14.51 -6.40 -9.61
CA PHE A 131 13.76 -6.67 -8.38
C PHE A 131 12.58 -5.70 -8.21
N LEU A 132 12.79 -4.40 -8.32
CA LEU A 132 11.71 -3.40 -8.18
C LEU A 132 10.61 -3.58 -9.24
N ARG A 133 10.96 -3.91 -10.49
CA ARG A 133 9.98 -4.27 -11.52
C ARG A 133 9.16 -5.50 -11.16
N TYR A 134 9.82 -6.51 -10.61
CA TYR A 134 9.14 -7.72 -10.16
C TYR A 134 8.20 -7.42 -9.00
N CYS A 135 8.62 -6.57 -8.06
CA CYS A 135 7.78 -6.21 -6.94
C CYS A 135 6.59 -5.31 -7.34
N GLU A 136 6.77 -4.39 -8.29
CA GLU A 136 5.67 -3.64 -8.94
C GLU A 136 4.66 -4.61 -9.57
N LYS A 137 5.14 -5.62 -10.32
CA LYS A 137 4.28 -6.66 -10.90
C LYS A 137 3.47 -7.38 -9.83
N CYS A 138 4.11 -7.87 -8.76
CA CYS A 138 3.42 -8.54 -7.67
C CYS A 138 2.37 -7.64 -7.00
N LEU A 139 2.68 -6.37 -6.80
CA LEU A 139 1.76 -5.40 -6.20
C LEU A 139 0.51 -5.18 -7.06
N VAL A 140 0.72 -4.90 -8.35
CA VAL A 140 -0.36 -4.60 -9.30
C VAL A 140 -1.26 -5.81 -9.53
N GLU A 141 -0.69 -6.99 -9.78
CA GLU A 141 -1.47 -8.20 -10.14
C GLU A 141 -2.26 -8.77 -8.95
N ASN A 142 -1.92 -8.40 -7.72
CA ASN A 142 -2.59 -8.89 -6.51
C ASN A 142 -3.48 -7.84 -5.84
N SER A 143 -3.70 -6.70 -6.48
CA SER A 143 -4.58 -5.64 -6.00
C SER A 143 -5.91 -5.60 -6.77
N ASP A 144 -6.97 -5.16 -6.09
CA ASP A 144 -8.28 -4.83 -6.65
C ASP A 144 -8.31 -3.50 -7.39
N LEU A 145 -7.48 -2.53 -6.95
CA LEU A 145 -7.38 -1.22 -7.58
C LEU A 145 -5.94 -0.71 -7.53
N ALA A 146 -5.41 -0.29 -8.69
CA ALA A 146 -4.18 0.48 -8.79
C ALA A 146 -4.48 1.98 -8.86
N ILE A 147 -4.15 2.71 -7.80
CA ILE A 147 -4.31 4.16 -7.69
C ILE A 147 -3.02 4.82 -8.19
N CYS A 148 -3.08 5.37 -9.40
CA CYS A 148 -1.94 5.93 -10.10
C CYS A 148 -1.77 7.42 -9.82
N ASP A 149 -0.56 7.86 -9.51
CA ASP A 149 -0.29 9.28 -9.21
C ASP A 149 -0.49 10.23 -10.39
N SER A 150 -0.50 9.72 -11.63
CA SER A 150 -0.75 10.52 -12.83
C SER A 150 -1.32 9.69 -13.97
N VAL A 151 -1.86 10.37 -14.99
CA VAL A 151 -2.32 9.76 -16.26
C VAL A 151 -1.19 9.02 -16.99
N ASN A 152 0.06 9.47 -16.85
CA ASN A 152 1.21 8.82 -17.47
C ASN A 152 1.55 7.49 -16.79
N ILE A 153 1.43 7.44 -15.46
CA ILE A 153 1.61 6.19 -14.70
C ILE A 153 0.44 5.24 -14.99
N GLU A 154 -0.80 5.74 -15.01
CA GLU A 154 -1.98 4.95 -15.40
C GLU A 154 -1.77 4.30 -16.78
N LYS A 155 -1.34 5.09 -17.78
CA LYS A 155 -1.00 4.57 -19.11
C LYS A 155 0.11 3.53 -19.06
N TYR A 156 1.21 3.80 -18.35
CA TYR A 156 2.32 2.85 -18.23
C TYR A 156 1.88 1.51 -17.60
N ILE A 157 1.11 1.56 -16.51
CA ILE A 157 0.59 0.37 -15.82
C ILE A 157 -0.34 -0.40 -16.75
N LYS A 158 -1.23 0.30 -17.47
CA LYS A 158 -2.11 -0.30 -18.47
C LYS A 158 -1.33 -0.98 -19.60
N ASP A 159 -0.36 -0.29 -20.19
CA ASP A 159 0.44 -0.81 -21.31
C ASP A 159 1.33 -1.99 -20.87
N THR A 160 1.80 -1.99 -19.63
CA THR A 160 2.72 -3.03 -19.09
C THR A 160 1.99 -4.27 -18.58
N TYR A 161 0.88 -4.08 -17.87
CA TYR A 161 0.18 -5.15 -17.15
C TYR A 161 -1.15 -5.55 -17.80
N GLY A 162 -1.77 -4.66 -18.57
CA GLY A 162 -2.97 -4.96 -19.37
C GLY A 162 -4.11 -5.50 -18.51
N SER A 163 -4.71 -6.60 -18.96
CA SER A 163 -5.82 -7.30 -18.27
C SER A 163 -5.44 -7.91 -16.93
N ARG A 164 -4.16 -7.91 -16.54
CA ARG A 164 -3.71 -8.40 -15.23
C ARG A 164 -3.94 -7.38 -14.12
N VAL A 165 -4.28 -6.14 -14.46
CA VAL A 165 -4.76 -5.13 -13.51
C VAL A 165 -6.28 -5.23 -13.44
N LYS A 166 -6.83 -5.47 -12.24
CA LYS A 166 -8.28 -5.62 -12.07
C LYS A 166 -9.03 -4.31 -12.32
N ASP A 167 -8.54 -3.22 -11.73
CA ASP A 167 -9.04 -1.86 -11.96
C ASP A 167 -7.91 -0.84 -11.75
N MET A 168 -8.03 0.33 -12.35
CA MET A 168 -7.06 1.42 -12.22
C MET A 168 -7.74 2.79 -12.28
N LYS A 169 -7.28 3.70 -11.41
CA LYS A 169 -7.73 5.09 -11.41
C LYS A 169 -6.58 6.02 -11.10
N VAL A 170 -6.58 7.20 -11.73
CA VAL A 170 -5.71 8.29 -11.28
C VAL A 170 -6.20 8.80 -9.93
N THR A 171 -5.27 9.14 -9.02
CA THR A 171 -5.55 9.62 -7.65
C THR A 171 -6.70 10.61 -7.58
N TYR A 172 -6.67 11.70 -8.36
CA TYR A 172 -7.70 12.74 -8.30
C TYR A 172 -9.09 12.25 -8.76
N ARG A 173 -9.17 11.22 -9.61
CA ARG A 173 -10.45 10.61 -10.02
C ARG A 173 -10.98 9.71 -8.91
N TRP A 174 -10.09 8.92 -8.31
CA TRP A 174 -10.43 8.09 -7.16
C TRP A 174 -10.96 8.91 -5.99
N CYS A 175 -10.33 10.04 -5.65
CA CYS A 175 -10.82 10.95 -4.60
C CYS A 175 -12.26 11.43 -4.85
N LYS A 176 -12.55 11.87 -6.07
CA LYS A 176 -13.92 12.31 -6.45
C LYS A 176 -14.94 11.19 -6.28
N ASP A 177 -14.61 9.99 -6.71
CA ASP A 177 -15.51 8.83 -6.64
C ASP A 177 -15.73 8.35 -5.19
N ALA A 178 -14.69 8.45 -4.35
CA ALA A 178 -14.74 8.13 -2.94
C ALA A 178 -15.55 9.16 -2.11
N LYS A 179 -16.07 10.22 -2.74
CA LYS A 179 -16.75 11.34 -2.09
C LYS A 179 -15.88 12.02 -1.02
N LEU A 180 -14.59 12.12 -1.32
CA LEU A 180 -13.58 12.83 -0.52
C LEU A 180 -13.47 14.30 -0.95
#